data_AF-A0A2N2KQ61-F1
#
_entry.id   AF-A0A2N2KQ61-F1
#
_cell.length_a   1.000
_cell.length_b   1.000
_cell.length_c   1.000
_cell.angle_alpha   90.00
_cell.angle_beta   90.00
_cell.angle_gamma   90.00
#
_symmetry.space_group_name_H-M   'P 1'
#
loop_
_entity.id
_entity.type
_entity.pdbx_description
1 polymer ?
#
loop_
_entity_poly.entity_id
_entity_poly.type
_entity_poly.pdbx_seq_one_letter_code
_entity_poly.pdbx_strand_id
1 'polypeptide(L)'
;MQSLRSQREESHDTLCEELLRERAAVLARAGRAVEDALAELTKLEHQIKIIQEQLKTLVIQEPDDDDLQEQQMLITEINLIIDQFNTVRKTAQLKYYYLIVTREAMGLRRHNMIQETYIIPARKKKMQAF
;
A
#
# COMPACT_ATOMS: atom_id res chain seq x y z
N MET A 1 -53.24 -12.05 14.45
CA MET A 1 -51.95 -11.80 15.15
C MET A 1 -50.72 -12.42 14.47
N GLN A 2 -50.85 -13.41 13.57
CA GLN A 2 -49.70 -13.98 12.83
C GLN A 2 -49.06 -13.04 11.79
N SER A 3 -49.85 -12.23 11.05
CA SER A 3 -49.27 -11.38 9.98
C SER A 3 -48.38 -10.23 10.48
N LEU A 4 -48.62 -9.72 11.70
CA LEU A 4 -47.80 -8.68 12.32
C LEU A 4 -46.44 -9.20 12.82
N ARG A 5 -46.32 -10.51 13.11
CA ARG A 5 -45.03 -11.14 13.43
C ARG A 5 -44.19 -11.32 12.16
N SER A 6 -44.81 -11.79 11.08
CA SER A 6 -44.16 -11.94 9.76
C SER A 6 -43.57 -10.63 9.25
N GLN A 7 -44.31 -9.52 9.31
CA GLN A 7 -43.81 -8.20 8.88
C GLN A 7 -42.65 -7.67 9.74
N ARG A 8 -42.63 -8.01 11.04
CA ARG A 8 -41.53 -7.62 11.93
C ARG A 8 -40.27 -8.46 11.68
N GLU A 9 -40.45 -9.75 11.38
CA GLU A 9 -39.36 -10.65 10.99
C GLU A 9 -38.74 -10.19 9.65
N GLU A 10 -39.56 -9.91 8.63
CA GLU A 10 -39.10 -9.37 7.34
C GLU A 10 -38.37 -8.02 7.48
N SER A 11 -38.91 -7.12 8.32
CA SER A 11 -38.26 -5.83 8.60
C SER A 11 -36.92 -6.00 9.33
N HIS A 12 -36.82 -6.98 10.24
CA HIS A 12 -35.58 -7.26 10.96
C HIS A 12 -34.51 -7.86 10.04
N ASP A 13 -34.90 -8.76 9.15
CA ASP A 13 -34.00 -9.37 8.18
C ASP A 13 -33.47 -8.33 7.19
N THR A 14 -34.34 -7.44 6.70
CA THR A 14 -33.95 -6.31 5.84
C THR A 14 -32.91 -5.43 6.53
N LEU A 15 -33.13 -5.07 7.80
CA LEU A 15 -32.18 -4.27 8.57
C LEU A 15 -30.84 -4.99 8.76
N CYS A 16 -30.87 -6.30 8.99
CA CYS A 16 -29.65 -7.10 9.12
C CYS A 16 -28.85 -7.13 7.81
N GLU A 17 -29.53 -7.29 6.66
CA GLU A 17 -28.90 -7.24 5.35
C GLU A 17 -28.26 -5.88 5.06
N GLU A 18 -28.95 -4.78 5.37
CA GLU A 18 -28.43 -3.42 5.22
C GLU A 18 -27.16 -3.23 6.06
N LEU A 19 -27.19 -3.61 7.34
CA LEU A 19 -26.03 -3.54 8.24
C LEU A 19 -24.86 -4.38 7.72
N LEU A 20 -25.12 -5.58 7.20
CA LEU A 20 -24.08 -6.44 6.62
C LEU A 20 -23.48 -5.79 5.37
N ARG A 21 -24.30 -5.19 4.50
CA ARG A 21 -23.84 -4.49 3.30
C ARG A 21 -22.98 -3.28 3.64
N GLU A 22 -23.37 -2.48 4.64
CA GLU A 22 -22.59 -1.34 5.11
C GLU A 22 -21.24 -1.76 5.66
N ARG A 23 -21.20 -2.81 6.49
CA ARG A 23 -19.95 -3.36 7.03
C ARG A 23 -19.03 -3.86 5.91
N ALA A 24 -19.58 -4.60 4.94
CA ALA A 24 -18.83 -5.06 3.77
C ALA A 24 -18.24 -3.88 2.98
N ALA A 25 -19.02 -2.82 2.76
CA ALA A 25 -18.56 -1.63 2.07
C ALA A 25 -17.43 -0.90 2.81
N VAL A 26 -17.51 -0.80 4.14
CA VAL A 26 -16.45 -0.20 4.97
C VAL A 26 -15.16 -0.99 4.87
N LEU A 27 -15.23 -2.32 5.00
CA LEU A 27 -14.07 -3.20 4.87
C LEU A 27 -13.45 -3.12 3.46
N ALA A 28 -14.27 -3.10 2.42
CA ALA A 28 -13.81 -2.97 1.04
C ALA A 28 -13.05 -1.66 0.82
N ARG A 29 -13.54 -0.53 1.34
CA ARG A 29 -12.84 0.76 1.26
C ARG A 29 -11.51 0.74 2.03
N ALA A 30 -11.50 0.14 3.22
CA ALA A 30 -10.28 0.03 4.01
C ALA A 30 -9.23 -0.84 3.31
N GLY A 31 -9.62 -1.98 2.74
CA GLY A 31 -8.75 -2.85 1.95
C GLY A 31 -8.19 -2.13 0.72
N ARG A 32 -9.07 -1.50 -0.07
CA ARG A 32 -8.67 -0.74 -1.27
C ARG A 32 -7.67 0.37 -0.96
N ALA A 33 -7.84 1.08 0.15
CA ALA A 33 -6.88 2.11 0.56
C ALA A 33 -5.47 1.54 0.87
N VAL A 34 -5.36 0.26 1.26
CA VAL A 34 -4.06 -0.42 1.39
C VAL A 34 -3.54 -0.82 0.01
N GLU A 35 -4.40 -1.37 -0.85
CA GLU A 35 -4.06 -1.78 -2.22
C GLU A 35 -3.51 -0.62 -3.04
N ASP A 36 -4.16 0.53 -2.98
CA ASP A 36 -3.75 1.74 -3.71
C ASP A 36 -2.34 2.18 -3.28
N ALA A 37 -2.05 2.15 -1.97
CA ALA A 37 -0.73 2.49 -1.46
C ALA A 37 0.35 1.45 -1.85
N LEU A 38 0.00 0.16 -1.88
CA LEU A 38 0.91 -0.91 -2.34
C LEU A 38 1.17 -0.81 -3.86
N ALA A 39 0.17 -0.44 -4.65
CA ALA A 39 0.32 -0.19 -6.08
C ALA A 39 1.27 0.99 -6.34
N GLU A 40 1.15 2.06 -5.56
CA GLU A 40 2.06 3.21 -5.62
C GLU A 40 3.50 2.82 -5.25
N LEU A 41 3.69 2.02 -4.19
CA LEU A 41 5.01 1.47 -3.85
C LEU A 41 5.61 0.65 -4.99
N THR A 42 4.80 -0.16 -5.67
CA THR A 42 5.24 -0.98 -6.80
C THR A 42 5.69 -0.11 -7.98
N LYS A 43 4.98 0.99 -8.25
CA LYS A 43 5.37 1.97 -9.27
C LYS A 43 6.71 2.63 -8.94
N LEU A 44 6.87 3.11 -7.70
CA LEU A 44 8.10 3.76 -7.24
C LEU A 44 9.28 2.77 -7.25
N GLU A 45 9.06 1.51 -6.88
CA GLU A 45 10.04 0.44 -6.97
C GLU A 45 10.53 0.24 -8.41
N HIS A 46 9.61 0.25 -9.38
CA HIS A 46 9.95 0.10 -10.79
C HIS A 46 10.76 1.29 -11.30
N GLN A 47 10.39 2.53 -10.93
CA GLN A 47 11.14 3.73 -11.27
C GLN A 47 12.57 3.70 -10.73
N ILE A 48 12.74 3.31 -9.46
CA ILE A 48 14.07 3.14 -8.86
C ILE A 48 14.90 2.13 -9.67
N LYS A 49 14.31 1.00 -10.06
CA LYS A 49 15.02 -0.03 -10.84
C LYS A 49 15.48 0.47 -12.20
N ILE A 50 14.63 1.20 -12.93
CA ILE A 50 14.99 1.78 -14.24
C ILE A 50 16.22 2.69 -14.11
N ILE A 51 16.20 3.60 -13.14
CA ILE A 51 17.30 4.56 -12.96
C ILE A 51 18.56 3.85 -12.44
N GLN A 52 18.41 2.83 -11.60
CA GLN A 52 19.53 1.98 -11.19
C GLN A 52 20.19 1.23 -12.36
N GLU A 53 19.41 0.80 -13.35
CA GLU A 53 19.95 0.18 -14.56
C GLU A 53 20.72 1.20 -15.41
N GLN A 54 20.21 2.42 -15.56
CA GLN A 54 20.92 3.53 -16.22
C GLN A 54 22.23 3.88 -15.51
N LEU A 55 22.22 4.00 -14.18
CA LEU A 55 23.43 4.26 -13.41
C LEU A 55 24.48 3.16 -13.59
N LYS A 56 24.08 1.89 -13.62
CA LYS A 56 25.00 0.77 -13.86
C LYS A 56 25.65 0.84 -15.23
N THR A 57 24.93 1.26 -16.28
CA THR A 57 25.50 1.38 -17.62
C THR A 57 26.56 2.49 -17.74
N LEU A 58 26.45 3.55 -16.93
CA LEU A 58 27.45 4.62 -16.87
C LEU A 58 28.70 4.17 -16.10
N VAL A 59 28.54 3.48 -14.96
CA VAL A 59 29.67 3.04 -14.11
C VAL A 59 30.59 2.01 -14.80
N ILE A 60 30.11 1.29 -15.82
CA ILE A 60 30.91 0.30 -16.56
C ILE A 60 31.93 0.95 -17.50
N GLN A 61 31.74 2.22 -17.86
CA GLN A 61 32.60 2.96 -18.79
C GLN A 61 33.74 3.66 -18.02
N GLU A 62 34.90 3.93 -18.64
CA GLU A 62 35.92 4.80 -18.04
C GLU A 62 35.33 6.20 -17.94
N PRO A 63 34.99 6.68 -16.73
CA PRO A 63 34.16 7.87 -16.59
C PRO A 63 35.01 9.11 -16.83
N ASP A 64 34.51 10.01 -17.66
CA ASP A 64 34.99 11.39 -17.70
C ASP A 64 34.30 12.27 -16.63
N ASP A 65 34.65 13.56 -16.57
CA ASP A 65 34.06 14.49 -15.60
C ASP A 65 32.54 14.69 -15.81
N ASP A 66 32.03 14.55 -17.04
CA ASP A 66 30.61 14.70 -17.36
C ASP A 66 29.83 13.45 -16.91
N ASP A 67 30.39 12.26 -17.12
CA ASP A 67 29.85 10.99 -16.63
C ASP A 67 29.74 10.97 -15.09
N LEU A 68 30.75 11.50 -14.38
CA LEU A 68 30.71 11.59 -12.92
C LEU A 68 29.59 12.52 -12.44
N GLN A 69 29.38 13.64 -13.14
CA GLN A 69 28.30 14.56 -12.82
C GLN A 69 26.93 13.93 -13.10
N GLU A 70 26.78 13.21 -14.23
CA GLU A 70 25.56 12.47 -14.55
C GLU A 70 25.26 11.37 -13.52
N GLN A 71 26.26 10.58 -13.13
CA GLN A 71 26.12 9.58 -12.06
C GLN A 71 25.63 10.21 -10.75
N GLN A 72 26.19 11.35 -10.36
CA GLN A 72 25.78 12.06 -9.15
C GLN A 72 24.33 12.58 -9.24
N MET A 73 23.89 13.02 -10.42
CA MET A 73 22.49 13.41 -10.66
C MET A 73 21.55 12.21 -10.52
N LEU A 74 21.85 11.07 -11.15
CA LEU A 74 21.04 9.86 -11.05
C LEU A 74 20.95 9.33 -9.61
N ILE A 75 22.06 9.35 -8.85
CA ILE A 75 22.05 8.99 -7.42
C ILE A 75 21.13 9.90 -6.63
N THR A 76 21.15 11.20 -6.93
CA THR A 76 20.27 12.19 -6.27
C THR A 76 18.80 11.92 -6.61
N GLU A 77 18.50 11.62 -7.87
CA GLU A 77 17.16 11.27 -8.33
C GLU A 77 16.64 9.99 -7.67
N ILE A 78 17.44 8.91 -7.65
CA ILE A 78 17.10 7.67 -6.96
C ILE A 78 16.80 7.94 -5.48
N ASN A 79 17.64 8.75 -4.82
CA ASN A 79 17.45 9.09 -3.41
C ASN A 79 16.16 9.87 -3.14
N LEU A 80 15.74 10.73 -4.06
CA LEU A 80 14.46 11.44 -3.99
C LEU A 80 13.29 10.46 -4.10
N ILE A 81 13.34 9.52 -5.04
CA ILE A 81 12.29 8.50 -5.22
C ILE A 81 12.27 7.53 -4.02
N ILE A 82 13.42 7.22 -3.42
CA ILE A 82 13.50 6.45 -2.18
C ILE A 82 12.81 7.17 -1.02
N ASP A 83 12.93 8.49 -0.92
CA ASP A 83 12.22 9.27 0.10
C ASP A 83 10.71 9.26 -0.12
N GLN A 84 10.26 9.39 -1.36
CA GLN A 84 8.85 9.24 -1.73
C GLN A 84 8.34 7.84 -1.40
N PHE A 85 9.06 6.79 -1.79
CA PHE A 85 8.76 5.40 -1.48
C PHE A 85 8.62 5.20 0.04
N ASN A 86 9.57 5.70 0.82
CA ASN A 86 9.54 5.57 2.28
C ASN A 86 8.38 6.35 2.92
N THR A 87 7.93 7.43 2.28
CA THR A 87 6.75 8.19 2.71
C THR A 87 5.46 7.42 2.43
N VAL A 88 5.27 6.95 1.20
CA VAL A 88 4.13 6.10 0.81
C VAL A 88 4.09 4.82 1.66
N ARG A 89 5.26 4.25 1.98
CA ARG A 89 5.36 3.08 2.86
C ARG A 89 4.77 3.34 4.25
N LYS A 90 5.04 4.51 4.84
CA LYS A 90 4.43 4.90 6.12
C LYS A 90 2.91 5.04 5.99
N THR A 91 2.44 5.60 4.87
CA THR A 91 1.00 5.68 4.56
C THR A 91 0.38 4.28 4.45
N ALA A 92 1.01 3.35 3.74
CA ALA A 92 0.56 1.96 3.63
C ALA A 92 0.47 1.28 5.01
N GLN A 93 1.47 1.49 5.88
CA GLN A 93 1.45 0.97 7.25
C GLN A 93 0.27 1.52 8.06
N LEU A 94 -0.01 2.82 7.95
CA LEU A 94 -1.14 3.44 8.62
C LEU A 94 -2.49 2.92 8.11
N LYS A 95 -2.65 2.79 6.78
CA LYS A 95 -3.86 2.24 6.17
C LYS A 95 -4.07 0.78 6.56
N TYR A 96 -2.99 -0.02 6.59
CA TYR A 96 -3.04 -1.40 7.04
C TYR A 96 -3.47 -1.50 8.51
N TYR A 97 -2.92 -0.65 9.38
CA TYR A 97 -3.35 -0.57 10.77
C TYR A 97 -4.85 -0.27 10.89
N TYR A 98 -5.37 0.71 10.14
CA TYR A 98 -6.80 1.02 10.14
C TYR A 98 -7.67 -0.12 9.59
N LEU A 99 -7.20 -0.89 8.61
CA LEU A 99 -7.89 -2.09 8.16
C LEU A 99 -8.02 -3.13 9.29
N ILE A 100 -6.94 -3.35 10.06
CA ILE A 100 -6.95 -4.26 11.21
C ILE A 100 -7.94 -3.78 12.27
N VAL A 101 -7.85 -2.52 12.69
CA VAL A 101 -8.75 -1.93 13.70
C VAL A 101 -10.21 -2.01 13.26
N THR A 102 -10.49 -1.71 11.99
CA THR A 102 -11.84 -1.80 11.42
C THR A 102 -12.39 -3.23 11.49
N ARG A 103 -11.55 -4.23 11.16
CA ARG A 103 -11.91 -5.64 11.27
C ARG A 103 -12.17 -6.05 12.72
N GLU A 104 -11.32 -5.66 13.64
CA GLU A 104 -11.45 -5.99 15.06
C GLU A 104 -12.73 -5.39 15.67
N ALA A 105 -13.05 -4.14 15.33
CA ALA A 105 -14.29 -3.48 15.73
C ALA A 105 -15.55 -4.21 15.23
N MET A 106 -15.45 -4.93 14.11
CA MET A 106 -16.51 -5.79 13.57
C MET A 106 -16.45 -7.24 14.07
N GLY A 107 -15.53 -7.58 14.98
CA GLY A 107 -15.36 -8.92 15.54
C GLY A 107 -14.52 -9.88 14.68
N LEU A 108 -13.87 -9.41 13.61
CA LEU A 108 -13.10 -10.22 12.65
C LEU A 108 -11.63 -10.36 13.07
N ARG A 109 -11.37 -11.17 14.11
CA ARG A 109 -10.07 -11.24 14.83
C ARG A 109 -8.99 -12.17 14.25
N ARG A 110 -9.31 -12.97 13.23
CA ARG A 110 -8.31 -13.82 12.56
C ARG A 110 -7.68 -13.03 11.42
N HIS A 111 -6.37 -12.77 11.50
CA HIS A 111 -5.67 -11.86 10.59
C HIS A 111 -4.64 -12.52 9.66
N ASN A 112 -4.47 -13.84 9.71
CA ASN A 112 -3.45 -14.57 8.95
C ASN A 112 -3.52 -14.24 7.44
N MET A 113 -4.71 -14.39 6.84
CA MET A 113 -4.94 -14.05 5.42
C MET A 113 -4.61 -12.58 5.09
N ILE A 114 -4.80 -11.65 6.04
CA ILE A 114 -4.54 -10.22 5.82
C ILE A 114 -3.04 -9.92 5.81
N GLN A 115 -2.28 -10.60 6.66
CA GLN A 115 -0.82 -10.51 6.68
C GLN A 115 -0.21 -11.08 5.39
N GLU A 116 -0.80 -12.15 4.85
CA GLU A 116 -0.37 -12.76 3.59
C GLU A 116 -0.79 -11.93 2.37
N THR A 117 -1.94 -11.27 2.42
CA THR A 117 -2.47 -10.49 1.28
C THR A 117 -1.78 -9.12 1.14
N TYR A 118 -1.56 -8.40 2.25
CA TYR A 118 -1.09 -7.02 2.22
C TYR A 118 0.36 -6.90 2.71
N ILE A 119 1.28 -7.43 1.91
CA ILE A 119 2.71 -7.42 2.22
C ILE A 119 3.29 -6.02 1.96
N ILE A 120 3.62 -5.30 3.02
CA ILE A 120 4.28 -3.99 2.91
C ILE A 120 5.80 -4.22 2.83
N PRO A 121 6.49 -3.74 1.78
CA PRO A 121 7.93 -3.93 1.61
C PRO A 121 8.74 -3.27 2.73
N ALA A 122 10.00 -3.68 2.89
CA ALA A 122 10.91 -3.06 3.85
C ALA A 122 11.25 -1.60 3.47
N ARG A 123 11.70 -0.81 4.47
CA ARG A 123 12.18 0.57 4.23
C ARG A 123 13.43 0.53 3.35
N LYS A 124 13.50 1.38 2.34
CA LYS A 124 14.70 1.50 1.50
C LYS A 124 15.74 2.43 2.12
N LYS A 125 17.01 2.07 1.97
CA LYS A 125 18.16 2.90 2.34
C LYS A 125 18.57 3.74 1.13
N LYS A 126 18.99 4.98 1.38
CA LYS A 126 19.57 5.85 0.36
C LYS A 126 20.86 5.26 -0.19
N MET A 127 21.13 5.51 -1.46
CA MET A 127 22.40 5.23 -2.10
C MET A 127 23.43 6.27 -1.64
N GLN A 128 24.66 5.81 -1.44
CA GLN A 128 25.81 6.67 -1.19
C GLN A 128 26.46 7.00 -2.53
N ALA A 129 26.93 8.24 -2.70
CA ALA A 129 27.82 8.58 -3.80
C ALA A 129 29.15 7.83 -3.63
N PHE A 130 29.74 7.42 -4.75
CA PHE A 130 31.04 6.74 -4.80
C PHE A 130 32.19 7.75 -4.66
#